data_AF-A0A482RL46-F1
#
_entry.id   AF-A0A482RL46-F1
#
_cell.length_a   1.000
_cell.length_b   1.000
_cell.length_c   1.000
_cell.angle_alpha   90.00
_cell.angle_beta   90.00
_cell.angle_gamma   90.00
#
_symmetry.space_group_name_H-M   'P 1'
#
loop_
_entity.id
_entity.type
_entity.pdbx_description
1 polymer ?
#
loop_
_entity_poly.entity_id
_entity_poly.type
_entity_poly.pdbx_seq_one_letter_code
_entity_poly.pdbx_strand_id
1 'polypeptide(L)'
;MCAHGCPCARAATSLQALHNADTWLRLAEIAMLHGAVDIVEVAYRAVESFERLSFLSLITGNTDKLNKLAQVSIARADVQSRFHNALYLGNVEERVKCLEGAGQIALAYTTAATYGLEVEAARLHACLVDAGLPVPAIASDAVALLPATPILRNAGNIIRGFDQVG
;
A
#
# COMPACT_ATOMS: atom_id res chain seq x y z
N MET A 1 11.16 21.77 9.19
CA MET A 1 10.69 23.18 9.08
C MET A 1 11.33 23.82 7.85
N CYS A 2 10.65 23.84 6.70
CA CYS A 2 11.08 24.69 5.58
C CYS A 2 10.21 25.94 5.57
N ALA A 3 10.80 27.07 5.93
CA ALA A 3 10.14 28.38 6.01
C ALA A 3 9.60 28.84 4.64
N HIS A 4 8.65 29.78 4.67
CA HIS A 4 7.85 30.33 3.56
C HIS A 4 8.66 31.06 2.45
N GLY A 5 9.96 30.79 2.31
CA GLY A 5 10.85 31.29 1.26
C GLY A 5 11.75 30.22 0.63
N CYS A 6 11.60 28.94 0.99
CA CYS A 6 12.43 27.87 0.44
C CYS A 6 12.10 27.62 -1.05
N PRO A 7 13.09 27.42 -1.94
CA PRO A 7 12.86 27.20 -3.38
C PRO A 7 11.87 26.06 -3.67
N CYS A 8 11.87 25.03 -2.83
CA CYS A 8 10.98 23.87 -2.96
C CYS A 8 9.50 24.19 -2.70
N ALA A 9 9.20 25.11 -1.77
CA ALA A 9 7.83 25.54 -1.49
C ALA A 9 7.30 26.43 -2.63
N ARG A 10 8.14 27.33 -3.16
CA ARG A 10 7.80 28.16 -4.33
C ARG A 10 7.58 27.31 -5.58
N ALA A 11 8.42 26.29 -5.79
CA ALA A 11 8.26 25.36 -6.90
C ALA A 11 6.90 24.64 -6.82
N ALA A 12 6.47 24.19 -5.64
CA ALA A 12 5.18 23.54 -5.45
C ALA A 12 4.00 24.48 -5.77
N THR A 13 4.04 25.75 -5.34
CA THR A 13 2.98 26.74 -5.65
C THR A 13 2.94 27.08 -7.14
N SER A 14 4.10 27.22 -7.80
CA SER A 14 4.15 27.44 -9.25
C SER A 14 3.66 26.21 -10.05
N LEU A 15 3.88 25.00 -9.52
CA LEU A 15 3.43 23.74 -10.12
C LEU A 15 1.92 23.54 -10.05
N GLN A 16 1.28 24.02 -8.97
CA GLN A 16 -0.18 24.05 -8.87
C GLN A 16 -0.83 24.84 -10.01
N ALA A 17 -0.15 25.84 -10.55
CA ALA A 17 -0.65 26.63 -11.69
C ALA A 17 -0.45 25.95 -13.06
N LEU A 18 0.47 24.99 -13.17
CA LEU A 18 0.89 24.38 -14.45
C LEU A 18 0.19 23.04 -14.75
N HIS A 19 -0.44 22.40 -13.76
CA HIS A 19 -1.24 21.16 -13.89
C HIS A 19 -0.59 20.02 -14.71
N ASN A 20 0.74 19.93 -14.75
CA ASN A 20 1.43 18.87 -15.50
C ASN A 20 1.89 17.73 -14.57
N ALA A 21 1.38 16.52 -14.79
CA ALA A 21 1.70 15.33 -14.01
C ALA A 21 3.20 14.99 -14.03
N ASP A 22 3.87 15.11 -15.18
CA ASP A 22 5.31 14.79 -15.29
C ASP A 22 6.17 15.71 -14.44
N THR A 23 5.73 16.96 -14.27
CA THR A 23 6.50 17.94 -13.49
C THR A 23 6.34 17.69 -11.99
N TRP A 24 5.16 17.24 -11.56
CA TRP A 24 4.94 16.75 -10.18
C TRP A 24 5.80 15.53 -9.86
N LEU A 25 5.94 14.59 -10.81
CA LEU A 25 6.80 13.41 -10.61
C LEU A 25 8.27 13.79 -10.50
N ARG A 26 8.77 14.68 -11.35
CA ARG A 26 10.15 15.20 -11.24
C ARG A 26 10.37 15.95 -9.93
N LEU A 27 9.39 16.73 -9.47
CA LEU A 27 9.47 17.37 -8.15
C LEU A 27 9.56 16.33 -7.04
N ALA A 28 8.75 15.26 -7.09
CA ALA A 28 8.77 14.19 -6.11
C ALA A 28 10.13 13.48 -6.06
N GLU A 29 10.75 13.21 -7.21
CA GLU A 29 12.08 12.60 -7.30
C GLU A 29 13.15 13.48 -6.62
N ILE A 30 13.18 14.78 -6.93
CA ILE A 30 14.13 15.71 -6.31
C ILE A 30 13.84 15.86 -4.81
N ALA A 31 12.57 15.98 -4.42
CA ALA A 31 12.18 16.09 -3.01
C ALA A 31 12.54 14.83 -2.21
N MET A 32 12.42 13.64 -2.80
CA MET A 32 12.87 12.37 -2.21
C MET A 32 14.37 12.37 -1.95
N LEU A 33 15.19 12.83 -2.91
CA LEU A 33 16.65 12.94 -2.73
C LEU A 33 17.05 13.85 -1.57
N HIS A 34 16.25 14.90 -1.31
CA HIS A 34 16.46 15.82 -0.20
C HIS A 34 15.81 15.36 1.12
N GLY A 35 15.10 14.24 1.15
CA GLY A 35 14.36 13.77 2.33
C GLY A 35 13.16 14.64 2.70
N ALA A 36 12.67 15.48 1.77
CA ALA A 36 11.53 16.36 1.99
C ALA A 36 10.20 15.61 1.78
N VAL A 37 9.89 14.68 2.70
CA VAL A 37 8.72 13.78 2.64
C VAL A 37 7.40 14.52 2.44
N ASP A 38 7.22 15.68 3.09
CA ASP A 38 5.99 16.47 3.00
C ASP A 38 5.66 16.88 1.55
N ILE A 39 6.68 17.25 0.77
CA ILE A 39 6.53 17.71 -0.61
C ILE A 39 6.28 16.51 -1.53
N VAL A 40 6.93 15.37 -1.24
CA VAL A 40 6.71 14.12 -1.97
C VAL A 40 5.26 13.66 -1.83
N GLU A 41 4.69 13.72 -0.62
CA GLU A 41 3.29 13.36 -0.37
C GLU A 41 2.32 14.26 -1.14
N VAL A 42 2.57 15.58 -1.15
CA VAL A 42 1.77 16.53 -1.93
C VAL A 42 1.84 16.23 -3.43
N ALA A 43 3.03 15.97 -3.94
CA ALA A 43 3.23 15.66 -5.36
C ALA A 43 2.54 14.34 -5.77
N TYR A 44 2.66 13.28 -4.97
CA TYR A 44 1.98 12.01 -5.27
C TYR A 44 0.47 12.08 -5.13
N ARG A 45 -0.05 12.90 -4.22
CA ARG A 45 -1.49 13.17 -4.15
C ARG A 45 -1.99 13.94 -5.38
N ALA A 46 -1.23 14.92 -5.87
CA ALA A 46 -1.58 15.68 -7.06
C ALA A 46 -1.63 14.82 -8.33
N VAL A 47 -0.80 13.77 -8.41
CA VAL A 47 -0.79 12.80 -9.52
C VAL A 47 -1.72 11.61 -9.26
N GLU A 48 -2.42 11.58 -8.12
CA GLU A 48 -3.27 10.46 -7.69
C GLU A 48 -2.56 9.10 -7.70
N SER A 49 -1.25 9.10 -7.39
CA SER A 49 -0.43 7.90 -7.37
C SER A 49 -0.48 7.22 -5.99
N PHE A 50 -1.57 6.51 -5.72
CA PHE A 50 -1.84 5.88 -4.43
C PHE A 50 -0.85 4.77 -4.07
N GLU A 51 -0.36 3.99 -5.04
CA GLU A 51 0.65 2.96 -4.80
C GLU A 51 1.94 3.56 -4.22
N ARG A 52 2.40 4.68 -4.79
CA ARG A 52 3.59 5.40 -4.32
C ARG A 52 3.36 6.03 -2.94
N LEU A 53 2.15 6.50 -2.66
CA LEU A 53 1.76 6.96 -1.32
C LEU A 53 1.78 5.83 -0.28
N SER A 54 1.32 4.63 -0.65
CA SER A 54 1.36 3.46 0.23
C SER A 54 2.79 3.05 0.54
N PHE A 55 3.67 3.03 -0.47
CA PHE A 55 5.08 2.75 -0.27
C PHE A 55 5.77 3.84 0.57
N LEU A 56 5.48 5.12 0.33
CA LEU A 56 5.97 6.22 1.16
C LEU A 56 5.56 6.07 2.62
N SER A 57 4.31 5.65 2.87
CA SER A 57 3.78 5.41 4.22
C SER A 57 4.46 4.22 4.91
N LEU A 58 4.83 3.18 4.15
CA LEU A 58 5.61 2.04 4.66
C LEU A 58 7.01 2.47 5.10
N ILE A 59 7.77 3.16 4.23
CA ILE A 59 9.16 3.54 4.54
C ILE A 59 9.25 4.60 5.67
N THR A 60 8.21 5.43 5.81
CA THR A 60 8.11 6.40 6.92
C THR A 60 7.56 5.79 8.20
N GLY A 61 7.05 4.55 8.14
CA GLY A 61 6.48 3.84 9.28
C GLY A 61 5.11 4.34 9.73
N ASN A 62 4.41 5.14 8.92
CA ASN A 62 3.09 5.68 9.25
C ASN A 62 1.99 4.66 8.92
N THR A 63 1.71 3.78 9.87
CA THR A 63 0.68 2.74 9.74
C THR A 63 -0.74 3.31 9.66
N ASP A 64 -1.01 4.47 10.25
CA ASP A 64 -2.33 5.10 10.22
C ASP A 64 -2.70 5.58 8.82
N LYS A 65 -1.76 6.25 8.13
CA LYS A 65 -1.95 6.67 6.73
C LYS A 65 -2.09 5.45 5.82
N LEU A 66 -1.29 4.42 6.05
CA LEU A 66 -1.34 3.19 5.27
C LEU A 66 -2.70 2.48 5.39
N ASN A 67 -3.27 2.42 6.60
CA ASN A 67 -4.62 1.88 6.82
C ASN A 67 -5.69 2.67 6.05
N LYS A 68 -5.57 3.99 5.99
CA LYS A 68 -6.53 4.82 5.25
C LYS A 68 -6.39 4.66 3.74
N LEU A 69 -5.17 4.52 3.23
CA LEU A 69 -4.92 4.17 1.82
C LEU A 69 -5.46 2.78 1.47
N ALA A 70 -5.44 1.83 2.41
CA ALA A 70 -6.10 0.53 2.24
C ALA A 70 -7.62 0.70 2.04
N GLN A 71 -8.29 1.54 2.83
CA GLN A 71 -9.73 1.82 2.66
C GLN A 71 -10.02 2.52 1.32
N VAL A 72 -9.18 3.46 0.89
CA VAL A 72 -9.31 4.10 -0.43
C VAL A 72 -9.18 3.08 -1.57
N SER A 73 -8.25 2.12 -1.46
CA SER A 73 -8.09 1.07 -2.48
C SER A 73 -9.33 0.17 -2.60
N ILE A 74 -10.01 -0.10 -1.48
CA ILE A 74 -11.29 -0.84 -1.48
C ILE A 74 -12.37 -0.01 -2.17
N ALA A 75 -12.50 1.28 -1.82
CA ALA A 75 -13.50 2.16 -2.40
C ALA A 75 -13.33 2.35 -3.92
N ARG A 76 -12.09 2.31 -4.43
CA ARG A 76 -11.76 2.43 -5.85
C ARG A 76 -11.82 1.09 -6.61
N ALA A 77 -12.12 -0.02 -5.93
CA ALA A 77 -12.06 -1.37 -6.48
C ALA A 77 -10.70 -1.74 -7.12
N ASP A 78 -9.61 -1.15 -6.62
CA ASP A 78 -8.25 -1.43 -7.09
C ASP A 78 -7.67 -2.62 -6.32
N VAL A 79 -7.80 -3.81 -6.92
CA VAL A 79 -7.37 -5.09 -6.32
C VAL A 79 -5.86 -5.13 -6.08
N GLN A 80 -5.07 -4.55 -6.98
CA GLN A 80 -3.62 -4.56 -6.87
C GLN A 80 -3.15 -3.68 -5.71
N SER A 81 -3.65 -2.44 -5.63
CA SER A 81 -3.35 -1.55 -4.50
C SER A 81 -3.82 -2.13 -3.17
N ARG A 82 -5.00 -2.77 -3.14
CA ARG A 82 -5.52 -3.45 -1.94
C ARG A 82 -4.59 -4.58 -1.48
N PHE A 83 -4.12 -5.40 -2.42
CA PHE A 83 -3.18 -6.49 -2.11
C PHE A 83 -1.84 -5.96 -1.58
N HIS A 84 -1.26 -4.94 -2.23
CA HIS A 84 -0.02 -4.31 -1.75
C HIS A 84 -0.18 -3.72 -0.35
N ASN A 85 -1.29 -3.02 -0.08
CA ASN A 85 -1.58 -2.48 1.25
C ASN A 85 -1.72 -3.57 2.31
N ALA A 86 -2.40 -4.67 1.98
CA ALA A 86 -2.53 -5.82 2.86
C ALA A 86 -1.16 -6.49 3.13
N LEU A 87 -0.28 -6.54 2.12
CA LEU A 87 1.10 -7.01 2.29
C LEU A 87 1.91 -6.11 3.23
N TYR A 88 1.82 -4.78 3.06
CA TYR A 88 2.52 -3.81 3.90
C TYR A 88 2.04 -3.80 5.34
N LEU A 89 0.76 -4.08 5.59
CA LEU A 89 0.17 -4.21 6.92
C LEU A 89 0.36 -5.60 7.54
N GLY A 90 0.78 -6.60 6.75
CA GLY A 90 0.83 -7.99 7.18
C GLY A 90 -0.54 -8.64 7.37
N ASN A 91 -1.60 -8.08 6.78
CA ASN A 91 -2.95 -8.62 6.85
C ASN A 91 -3.12 -9.76 5.85
N VAL A 92 -2.93 -11.00 6.32
CA VAL A 92 -3.00 -12.22 5.51
C VAL A 92 -4.42 -12.52 5.05
N GLU A 93 -5.42 -12.30 5.91
CA GLU A 93 -6.82 -12.55 5.57
C GLU A 93 -7.27 -11.70 4.37
N GLU A 94 -6.90 -10.42 4.36
CA GLU A 94 -7.21 -9.53 3.25
C GLU A 94 -6.45 -9.92 1.97
N ARG A 95 -5.22 -10.45 2.09
CA ARG A 95 -4.50 -11.01 0.94
C ARG A 95 -5.23 -12.20 0.34
N VAL A 96 -5.70 -13.14 1.17
CA VAL A 96 -6.47 -14.31 0.72
C VAL A 96 -7.76 -13.87 0.01
N LYS A 97 -8.50 -12.92 0.59
CA LYS A 97 -9.72 -12.36 -0.03
C LYS A 97 -9.43 -11.67 -1.37
N CYS A 98 -8.33 -10.95 -1.49
CA CYS A 98 -7.93 -10.32 -2.77
C CYS A 98 -7.61 -11.35 -3.85
N LEU A 99 -6.86 -12.41 -3.48
CA LEU A 99 -6.52 -13.50 -4.40
C LEU A 99 -7.76 -14.27 -4.85
N GLU A 100 -8.67 -14.56 -3.93
CA GLU A 100 -9.95 -15.19 -4.24
C GLU A 100 -10.80 -14.30 -5.16
N GLY A 101 -10.92 -13.01 -4.85
CA GLY A 101 -11.64 -12.05 -5.68
C GLY A 101 -11.05 -11.88 -7.09
N ALA A 102 -9.74 -12.13 -7.26
CA ALA A 102 -9.07 -12.16 -8.56
C ALA A 102 -9.22 -13.51 -9.30
N GLY A 103 -9.95 -14.48 -8.73
CA GLY A 103 -10.12 -15.83 -9.28
C GLY A 103 -8.91 -16.75 -9.10
N GLN A 104 -7.90 -16.33 -8.33
CA GLN A 104 -6.68 -17.10 -8.08
C GLN A 104 -6.84 -18.03 -6.87
N ILE A 105 -7.79 -18.96 -6.94
CA ILE A 105 -8.17 -19.84 -5.82
C ILE A 105 -7.00 -20.71 -5.34
N ALA A 106 -6.19 -21.23 -6.26
CA ALA A 106 -5.02 -22.04 -5.91
C ALA A 106 -3.98 -21.26 -5.10
N LEU A 107 -3.76 -19.97 -5.45
CA LEU A 107 -2.83 -19.10 -4.73
C LEU A 107 -3.41 -18.61 -3.40
N ALA A 108 -4.72 -18.39 -3.35
CA ALA A 108 -5.44 -18.11 -2.12
C ALA A 108 -5.31 -19.28 -1.13
N TYR A 109 -5.46 -20.52 -1.60
CA TYR A 109 -5.31 -21.73 -0.80
C TYR A 109 -3.89 -21.88 -0.25
N THR A 110 -2.86 -21.79 -1.10
CA THR A 110 -1.46 -21.92 -0.63
C THR A 110 -1.10 -20.81 0.34
N THR A 111 -1.62 -19.59 0.14
CA THR A 111 -1.44 -18.49 1.09
C THR A 111 -2.15 -18.77 2.41
N ALA A 112 -3.41 -19.23 2.40
CA ALA A 112 -4.13 -19.55 3.63
C ALA A 112 -3.40 -20.66 4.41
N ALA A 113 -2.99 -21.73 3.73
CA ALA A 113 -2.35 -22.86 4.37
C ALA A 113 -0.93 -22.54 4.89
N THR A 114 -0.14 -21.76 4.14
CA THR A 114 1.22 -21.35 4.58
C THR A 114 1.19 -20.48 5.83
N TYR A 115 0.13 -19.69 6.01
CA TYR A 115 -0.01 -18.75 7.13
C TYR A 115 -0.92 -19.28 8.25
N GLY A 116 -1.32 -20.56 8.21
CA GLY A 116 -2.10 -21.22 9.27
C GLY A 116 -3.58 -20.83 9.35
N LEU A 117 -4.16 -20.30 8.26
CA LEU A 117 -5.59 -20.00 8.15
C LEU A 117 -6.37 -21.27 7.77
N GLU A 118 -6.43 -22.24 8.67
CA GLU A 118 -6.96 -23.59 8.40
C GLU A 118 -8.41 -23.60 7.90
N VAL A 119 -9.26 -22.74 8.45
CA VAL A 119 -10.68 -22.64 8.05
C VAL A 119 -10.80 -22.22 6.58
N GLU A 120 -10.07 -21.18 6.19
CA GLU A 120 -10.11 -20.71 4.80
C GLU A 120 -9.36 -21.64 3.86
N ALA A 121 -8.27 -22.25 4.31
CA ALA A 121 -7.56 -23.26 3.54
C ALA A 121 -8.48 -24.46 3.22
N ALA A 122 -9.22 -24.98 4.21
CA ALA A 122 -10.17 -26.08 4.01
C ALA A 122 -11.30 -25.70 3.03
N ARG A 123 -11.84 -24.48 3.15
CA ARG A 123 -12.88 -23.97 2.24
C ARG A 123 -12.37 -23.86 0.80
N LEU A 124 -11.21 -23.23 0.62
CA LEU A 124 -10.60 -23.05 -0.70
C LEU A 124 -10.16 -24.37 -1.33
N HIS A 125 -9.71 -25.33 -0.51
CA HIS A 125 -9.43 -26.70 -0.94
C HIS A 125 -10.68 -27.38 -1.51
N ALA A 126 -11.81 -27.29 -0.80
CA ALA A 126 -13.08 -27.85 -1.28
C ALA A 126 -13.50 -27.20 -2.61
N CYS A 127 -13.35 -25.88 -2.76
CA CYS A 127 -13.62 -25.19 -4.02
C CYS A 127 -12.71 -25.67 -5.18
N LEU A 128 -11.43 -25.95 -4.92
CA LEU A 128 -10.52 -26.49 -5.94
C LEU A 128 -10.92 -27.89 -6.39
N VAL A 129 -11.29 -28.77 -5.45
CA VAL A 129 -11.72 -30.13 -5.73
C VAL A 129 -13.02 -30.15 -6.53
N ASP A 130 -14.01 -29.33 -6.14
CA ASP A 130 -15.29 -29.22 -6.85
C ASP A 130 -15.11 -28.69 -8.28
N ALA A 131 -14.19 -27.74 -8.47
CA ALA A 131 -13.82 -27.21 -9.78
C ALA A 131 -12.96 -28.19 -10.62
N GLY A 132 -12.56 -29.34 -10.05
CA GLY A 132 -11.66 -30.30 -10.72
C GLY A 132 -10.25 -29.76 -10.98
N LEU A 133 -9.83 -28.72 -10.26
CA LEU A 133 -8.52 -28.09 -10.41
C LEU A 133 -7.46 -28.81 -9.55
N PRO A 134 -6.21 -28.87 -10.00
CA PRO A 134 -5.14 -29.51 -9.24
C PRO A 134 -4.88 -28.73 -7.94
N VAL A 135 -4.90 -29.44 -6.82
CA VAL A 135 -4.54 -28.87 -5.51
C VAL A 135 -3.01 -28.82 -5.41
N PRO A 136 -2.42 -27.62 -5.23
CA PRO A 136 -0.98 -27.48 -5.08
C PRO A 136 -0.51 -28.06 -3.73
N ALA A 137 0.62 -28.76 -3.73
CA ALA A 137 1.27 -29.22 -2.51
C ALA A 137 1.88 -28.03 -1.75
N ILE A 138 1.71 -28.00 -0.44
CA ILE A 138 2.30 -26.97 0.42
C ILE A 138 3.72 -27.41 0.75
N ALA A 139 4.69 -26.54 0.49
CA ALA A 139 6.08 -26.81 0.82
C ALA A 139 6.26 -26.71 2.34
N SER A 140 6.86 -27.74 2.96
CA SER A 140 7.05 -27.81 4.43
C SER A 140 8.05 -26.79 4.96
N ASP A 141 8.83 -26.17 4.09
CA ASP A 141 9.82 -25.13 4.36
C ASP A 141 9.28 -23.71 4.12
N ALA A 142 7.98 -23.56 3.85
CA ALA A 142 7.40 -22.26 3.58
C ALA A 142 7.47 -21.34 4.81
N VAL A 143 8.16 -20.21 4.66
CA VAL A 143 8.30 -19.17 5.70
C VAL A 143 7.31 -18.05 5.44
N ALA A 144 6.52 -17.70 6.46
CA ALA A 144 5.61 -16.57 6.41
C ALA A 144 6.38 -15.26 6.18
N LEU A 145 6.13 -14.60 5.05
CA LEU A 145 6.65 -13.27 4.77
C LEU A 145 5.78 -12.24 5.48
N LEU A 146 6.28 -11.77 6.62
CA LEU A 146 5.71 -10.64 7.35
C LEU A 146 6.54 -9.40 7.09
N PRO A 147 5.92 -8.23 6.84
CA PRO A 147 6.66 -6.98 6.73
C PRO A 147 7.37 -6.69 8.05
N ALA A 148 8.61 -6.20 7.97
CA ALA A 148 9.33 -5.76 9.16
C ALA A 148 8.55 -4.64 9.85
N THR A 149 8.35 -4.77 11.17
CA THR A 149 7.64 -3.73 11.93
C THR A 149 8.45 -2.43 11.91
N PRO A 150 7.84 -1.29 11.52
CA PRO A 150 8.56 -0.03 11.50
C PRO A 150 9.13 0.32 12.88
N ILE A 151 10.42 0.66 12.92
CA ILE A 151 11.12 1.04 14.17
C ILE A 151 10.54 2.33 14.73
N LEU A 152 10.19 3.27 13.85
CA LEU A 152 9.51 4.51 14.17
C LEU A 152 8.05 4.41 13.72
N ARG A 153 7.16 4.03 14.63
CA ARG A 153 5.70 3.99 14.35
C ARG A 153 5.07 5.38 14.28
N ASN A 154 5.84 6.41 14.59
CA ASN A 154 5.39 7.79 14.59
C ASN A 154 6.61 8.72 14.60
N ALA A 155 7.13 9.12 13.43
CA ALA A 155 7.80 10.41 13.36
C ALA A 155 6.70 11.46 13.55
N GLY A 156 6.46 11.81 14.82
CA GLY A 156 5.24 12.47 15.27
C GLY A 156 4.86 13.70 14.47
N ASN A 157 3.58 13.85 14.18
CA ASN A 157 2.90 15.16 14.13
C ASN A 157 3.51 16.27 13.25
N ILE A 158 4.21 15.97 12.14
CA ILE A 158 4.71 17.03 11.24
C ILE A 158 3.64 17.52 10.25
N ILE A 159 2.56 16.76 9.98
CA ILE A 159 1.52 17.21 9.03
C ILE A 159 0.14 17.26 9.69
N ARG A 160 -0.25 18.46 10.13
CA ARG A 160 -1.66 18.85 10.20
C ARG A 160 -2.20 18.87 8.77
N GLY A 161 -3.26 18.11 8.49
CA GLY A 161 -3.93 18.16 7.18
C GLY A 161 -4.40 16.81 6.63
N PHE A 162 -4.37 15.74 7.41
CA PHE A 162 -5.05 14.50 7.00
C PHE A 162 -6.58 14.68 6.92
N ASP A 163 -7.15 15.65 7.64
CA ASP A 163 -8.62 15.83 7.80
C ASP A 163 -9.33 16.57 6.65
N GLN A 164 -8.76 16.66 5.44
CA GLN A 164 -9.44 17.30 4.30
C GLN A 164 -9.78 16.31 3.18
N VAL A 165 -10.25 15.12 3.54
CA VAL A 165 -10.92 14.23 2.59
C VAL A 165 -12.28 13.83 3.18
N GLY A 166 -13.25 14.70 2.92
CA GLY A 166 -14.67 14.39 2.76
C GLY A 166 -15.08 14.83 1.37
#